data_AF-A0A7W5THJ6-F1
#
_entry.id   AF-A0A7W5THJ6-F1
#
_cell.length_a   1.000
_cell.length_b   1.000
_cell.length_c   1.000
_cell.angle_alpha   90.00
_cell.angle_beta   90.00
_cell.angle_gamma   90.00
#
_symmetry.space_group_name_H-M   'P 1'
#
loop_
_entity.id
_entity.type
_entity.pdbx_description
1 polymer ?
#
loop_
_entity_poly.entity_id
_entity_poly.type
_entity_poly.pdbx_seq_one_letter_code
_entity_poly.pdbx_strand_id
1 'polypeptide(L)'
;MSDWKAASMRNRSYECYFQRIYERDEVRPLSSTFVKVRGNEIGDIVDIRAKIIGPATDAKGHLAPAVLRIFEIIVKQACWRDFEDTLASIQNLRDVEYERFGAYLSFTREAGSGNNYNFVLGLKATSDSQVRTKTYFSTERWLATTDPRPMDSLGTSMSAGCAQ
;
A
#
# COMPACT_ATOMS: atom_id res chain seq x y z
N MET A 1 -10.28 -18.06 9.38
CA MET A 1 -9.16 -17.12 9.65
C MET A 1 -8.76 -16.50 8.32
N SER A 2 -8.57 -15.19 8.30
CA SER A 2 -8.04 -14.46 7.14
C SER A 2 -6.60 -14.12 7.47
N ASP A 3 -5.67 -14.79 6.80
CA ASP A 3 -4.24 -14.73 7.11
C ASP A 3 -3.50 -14.02 5.99
N TRP A 4 -2.36 -13.40 6.32
CA TRP A 4 -1.49 -12.83 5.31
C TRP A 4 -0.82 -13.94 4.50
N LYS A 5 -0.74 -13.75 3.19
CA LYS A 5 -0.16 -14.70 2.26
C LYS A 5 0.93 -14.01 1.44
N ALA A 6 2.04 -14.70 1.26
CA ALA A 6 3.06 -14.28 0.31
C ALA A 6 2.60 -14.63 -1.12
N ALA A 7 2.86 -13.74 -2.08
CA ALA A 7 2.76 -14.09 -3.49
C ALA A 7 3.89 -15.07 -3.86
N SER A 8 3.63 -15.95 -4.84
CA SER A 8 4.64 -16.87 -5.35
C SER A 8 5.84 -16.07 -5.90
N MET A 9 7.00 -16.24 -5.26
CA MET A 9 8.19 -15.41 -5.47
C MET A 9 8.73 -15.56 -6.90
N ARG A 10 8.68 -14.50 -7.71
CA ARG A 10 9.64 -14.31 -8.80
C ARG A 10 10.78 -13.43 -8.27
N ASN A 11 11.73 -14.07 -7.59
CA ASN A 11 13.11 -13.72 -7.18
C ASN A 11 13.58 -12.25 -6.92
N ARG A 12 12.74 -11.22 -7.01
CA ARG A 12 13.17 -9.80 -6.98
C ARG A 12 12.17 -8.83 -6.35
N SER A 13 10.98 -9.29 -5.96
CA SER A 13 9.99 -8.44 -5.29
C SER A 13 9.21 -9.24 -4.27
N TYR A 14 9.10 -8.71 -3.06
CA TYR A 14 8.28 -9.27 -2.00
C TYR A 14 6.87 -8.71 -2.14
N GLU A 15 5.87 -9.58 -2.10
CA GLU A 15 4.47 -9.18 -2.09
C GLU A 15 3.73 -10.00 -1.04
N CYS A 16 3.08 -9.32 -0.11
CA CYS A 16 2.17 -9.90 0.87
C CYS A 16 0.76 -9.38 0.59
N TYR A 17 -0.23 -10.27 0.65
CA TYR A 17 -1.63 -9.88 0.53
C TYR A 17 -2.48 -10.48 1.65
N PHE A 18 -3.51 -9.74 2.01
CA PHE A 18 -4.53 -10.11 2.97
C PHE A 18 -5.89 -10.00 2.29
N GLN A 19 -6.75 -10.97 2.53
CA GLN A 19 -8.14 -10.89 2.09
C GLN A 19 -9.07 -11.39 3.20
N ARG A 20 -10.08 -10.57 3.49
CA ARG A 20 -11.21 -10.96 4.33
C ARG A 20 -12.50 -10.78 3.56
N ILE A 21 -13.29 -11.84 3.49
CA ILE A 21 -14.63 -11.83 2.91
C ILE A 21 -15.61 -11.87 4.07
N TYR A 22 -16.50 -10.88 4.13
CA TYR A 22 -17.56 -10.80 5.15
C TYR A 22 -18.85 -11.41 4.63
N GLU A 23 -19.16 -11.17 3.35
CA GLU A 23 -20.36 -11.66 2.69
C GLU A 23 -20.05 -12.00 1.24
N ARG A 24 -20.66 -13.05 0.71
CA ARG A 24 -20.43 -13.58 -0.63
C ARG A 24 -21.69 -14.25 -1.18
N ASP A 25 -21.95 -14.04 -2.47
CA ASP A 25 -22.93 -14.80 -3.25
C ASP A 25 -22.24 -15.99 -3.97
N GLU A 26 -22.97 -16.74 -4.81
CA GLU A 26 -22.41 -17.90 -5.51
C GLU A 26 -21.25 -17.56 -6.49
N VAL A 27 -21.13 -16.29 -6.90
CA VAL A 27 -20.23 -15.83 -7.97
C VAL A 27 -19.10 -14.95 -7.44
N ARG A 28 -19.34 -14.10 -6.44
CA ARG A 28 -18.42 -13.06 -5.98
C ARG A 28 -18.68 -12.60 -4.54
N PRO A 29 -17.67 -12.01 -3.86
CA PRO A 29 -17.88 -11.33 -2.59
C PRO A 29 -18.85 -10.14 -2.75
N LEU A 30 -19.86 -10.07 -1.89
CA LEU A 30 -20.74 -8.90 -1.74
C LEU A 30 -20.12 -7.87 -0.80
N SER A 31 -19.39 -8.34 0.21
CA SER A 31 -18.61 -7.50 1.11
C SER A 31 -17.25 -8.12 1.39
N SER A 32 -16.18 -7.40 1.10
CA SER A 32 -14.81 -7.87 1.36
C SER A 32 -13.79 -6.73 1.46
N THR A 33 -12.70 -7.01 2.14
CA THR A 33 -11.51 -6.15 2.18
C THR A 33 -10.31 -6.95 1.69
N PHE A 34 -9.60 -6.39 0.72
CA PHE A 34 -8.35 -6.89 0.20
C PHE A 34 -7.26 -5.84 0.43
N VAL A 35 -6.09 -6.25 0.89
CA VAL A 35 -4.90 -5.40 1.04
C VAL A 35 -3.72 -6.12 0.43
N LYS A 36 -2.87 -5.39 -0.29
CA LYS A 36 -1.65 -5.88 -0.90
C LYS A 36 -0.53 -4.90 -0.60
N VAL A 37 0.58 -5.42 -0.09
CA VAL A 37 1.80 -4.66 0.20
C VAL A 37 2.91 -5.24 -0.64
N ARG A 38 3.57 -4.39 -1.42
CA ARG A 38 4.70 -4.74 -2.28
C ARG A 38 5.95 -4.01 -1.82
N GLY A 39 7.05 -4.74 -1.75
CA GLY A 39 8.37 -4.21 -1.48
C GLY A 39 9.40 -4.52 -2.57
N ASN A 40 10.56 -3.89 -2.47
CA ASN A 40 11.72 -4.12 -3.35
C ASN A 40 12.71 -5.15 -2.74
N GLU A 41 13.80 -5.42 -3.46
CA GLU A 41 14.83 -6.41 -3.07
C GLU A 41 15.54 -6.09 -1.74
N ILE A 42 15.56 -4.82 -1.32
CA ILE A 42 16.21 -4.36 -0.09
C ILE A 42 15.24 -4.19 1.09
N GLY A 43 13.95 -4.52 0.88
CA GLY A 43 12.93 -4.52 1.94
C GLY A 43 12.10 -3.24 2.07
N ASP A 44 12.29 -2.23 1.22
CA ASP A 44 11.46 -1.02 1.24
C ASP A 44 10.05 -1.32 0.74
N ILE A 45 9.03 -0.72 1.36
CA ILE A 45 7.66 -0.72 0.84
C ILE A 45 7.55 0.28 -0.30
N VAL A 46 7.15 -0.20 -1.48
CA VAL A 46 7.04 0.63 -2.70
C VAL A 46 5.59 0.95 -3.09
N ASP A 47 4.65 0.08 -2.72
CA ASP A 47 3.25 0.18 -3.12
C ASP A 47 2.37 -0.61 -2.14
N ILE A 48 1.33 0.04 -1.64
CA ILE A 48 0.25 -0.55 -0.86
C ILE A 48 -1.04 -0.30 -1.63
N ARG A 49 -1.80 -1.35 -1.89
CA ARG A 49 -3.11 -1.28 -2.54
C ARG A 49 -4.15 -1.93 -1.67
N ALA A 50 -5.33 -1.35 -1.60
CA ALA A 50 -6.48 -2.02 -1.02
C ALA A 50 -7.69 -1.93 -1.94
N LYS A 51 -8.55 -2.94 -1.87
CA LYS A 51 -9.87 -2.92 -2.50
C LYS A 51 -10.91 -3.25 -1.45
N ILE A 52 -11.93 -2.40 -1.37
CA ILE A 52 -13.09 -2.60 -0.50
C ILE A 52 -14.29 -2.82 -1.40
N ILE A 53 -14.97 -3.93 -1.19
CA ILE A 53 -16.23 -4.27 -1.86
C ILE A 53 -17.34 -4.12 -0.84
N GLY A 54 -18.38 -3.36 -1.17
CA GLY A 54 -19.59 -3.18 -0.35
C GLY A 54 -19.29 -2.99 1.15
N PRO A 55 -18.56 -1.94 1.56
CA PRO A 55 -18.26 -1.73 2.97
C PRO A 55 -19.53 -1.52 3.79
N ALA A 56 -19.56 -2.11 4.98
CA ALA A 56 -20.53 -1.72 5.99
C ALA A 56 -20.29 -0.27 6.42
N THR A 57 -21.37 0.45 6.67
CA THR A 57 -21.35 1.82 7.18
C THR A 57 -22.07 1.93 8.51
N ASP A 58 -21.69 2.91 9.32
CA ASP A 58 -22.42 3.26 10.54
C ASP A 58 -23.73 4.01 10.22
N ALA A 59 -24.51 4.37 11.25
CA ALA A 59 -25.76 5.10 11.09
C ALA A 59 -25.61 6.50 10.45
N LYS A 60 -24.38 7.04 10.38
CA LYS A 60 -24.05 8.32 9.74
C LYS A 60 -23.49 8.13 8.33
N GLY A 61 -23.40 6.90 7.84
CA GLY A 61 -22.83 6.57 6.54
C GLY A 61 -21.30 6.51 6.52
N HIS A 62 -20.63 6.54 7.68
CA HIS A 62 -19.18 6.42 7.73
C HIS A 62 -18.75 4.97 7.57
N LEU A 63 -17.56 4.77 7.00
CA LEU A 63 -16.91 3.47 6.93
C LEU A 63 -16.81 2.82 8.32
N ALA A 64 -17.15 1.52 8.40
CA ALA A 64 -17.06 0.77 9.64
C ALA A 64 -15.66 0.91 10.30
N PRO A 65 -15.57 1.16 11.62
CA PRO A 65 -14.30 1.43 12.31
C PRO A 65 -13.22 0.37 12.08
N ALA A 66 -13.60 -0.91 11.99
CA ALA A 66 -12.66 -2.01 11.75
C ALA A 66 -11.97 -1.93 10.38
N VAL A 67 -12.67 -1.42 9.36
CA VAL A 67 -12.10 -1.24 8.02
C VAL A 67 -11.32 0.07 7.94
N LEU A 68 -11.84 1.15 8.55
CA LEU A 68 -11.11 2.43 8.65
C LEU A 68 -9.75 2.25 9.32
N ARG A 69 -9.68 1.41 10.35
CA ARG A 69 -8.45 1.10 11.09
C ARG A 69 -7.29 0.63 10.20
N ILE A 70 -7.59 -0.05 9.09
CA ILE A 70 -6.58 -0.50 8.13
C ILE A 70 -5.86 0.72 7.53
N PHE A 71 -6.61 1.73 7.10
CA PHE A 71 -6.05 2.94 6.51
C PHE A 71 -5.32 3.81 7.53
N GLU A 72 -5.84 3.91 8.75
CA GLU A 72 -5.13 4.58 9.85
C GLU A 72 -3.75 3.94 10.10
N ILE A 73 -3.67 2.61 10.11
CA ILE A 73 -2.41 1.89 10.28
C ILE A 73 -1.49 2.17 9.08
N ILE A 74 -2.00 2.06 7.85
CA ILE A 74 -1.20 2.32 6.64
C ILE A 74 -0.63 3.74 6.64
N VAL A 75 -1.46 4.76 6.86
CA VAL A 75 -1.04 6.17 6.87
C VAL A 75 -0.06 6.44 8.02
N LYS A 76 -0.32 5.90 9.22
CA LYS A 76 0.57 6.05 10.37
C LYS A 76 1.94 5.40 10.14
N GLN A 77 1.97 4.19 9.59
CA GLN A 77 3.21 3.44 9.36
C GLN A 77 4.01 4.00 8.17
N ALA A 78 3.36 4.66 7.22
CA ALA A 78 4.05 5.36 6.13
C ALA A 78 4.84 6.59 6.60
N CYS A 79 4.65 7.05 7.86
CA CYS A 79 5.31 8.21 8.45
C CYS A 79 5.14 9.52 7.65
N TRP A 80 4.14 9.58 6.77
CA TRP A 80 3.83 10.72 5.92
C TRP A 80 2.64 11.48 6.49
N ARG A 81 2.91 12.40 7.42
CA ARG A 81 1.89 13.19 8.13
C ARG A 81 0.96 13.95 7.19
N ASP A 82 1.44 14.34 6.01
CA ASP A 82 0.64 15.06 5.01
C ASP A 82 -0.59 14.26 4.52
N PHE A 83 -0.63 12.94 4.73
CA PHE A 83 -1.78 12.10 4.35
C PHE A 83 -2.80 11.92 5.48
N GLU A 84 -2.55 12.39 6.71
CA GLU A 84 -3.50 12.22 7.82
C GLU A 84 -4.86 12.86 7.51
N ASP A 85 -4.86 14.03 6.86
CA ASP A 85 -6.08 14.72 6.46
C ASP A 85 -6.95 13.91 5.47
N THR A 86 -6.35 12.95 4.75
CA THR A 86 -7.10 12.08 3.82
C THR A 86 -7.98 11.06 4.54
N LEU A 87 -7.67 10.73 5.81
CA LEU A 87 -8.45 9.77 6.60
C LEU A 87 -9.89 10.23 6.82
N ALA A 88 -10.12 11.55 6.93
CA ALA A 88 -11.47 12.10 7.04
C ALA A 88 -12.28 11.83 5.75
N SER A 89 -11.69 11.98 4.57
CA SER A 89 -12.34 11.65 3.29
C SER A 89 -12.62 10.16 3.17
N ILE A 90 -11.67 9.31 3.56
CA ILE A 90 -11.82 7.84 3.55
C ILE A 90 -12.95 7.41 4.50
N GLN A 91 -13.00 7.94 5.72
CA GLN A 91 -14.07 7.68 6.68
C GLN A 91 -15.45 8.04 6.11
N ASN A 92 -15.54 9.16 5.39
CA ASN A 92 -16.76 9.64 4.75
C ASN A 92 -17.02 9.00 3.38
N LEU A 93 -16.22 8.02 2.97
CA LEU A 93 -16.33 7.34 1.69
C LEU A 93 -16.33 8.30 0.49
N ARG A 94 -15.57 9.40 0.60
CA ARG A 94 -15.40 10.43 -0.43
C ARG A 94 -14.10 10.22 -1.17
N ASP A 95 -14.14 10.46 -2.47
CA ASP A 95 -12.96 10.39 -3.32
C ASP A 95 -11.91 11.41 -2.85
N VAL A 96 -10.67 10.96 -2.76
CA VAL A 96 -9.52 11.80 -2.43
C VAL A 96 -8.29 11.32 -3.19
N GLU A 97 -7.54 12.27 -3.72
CA GLU A 97 -6.26 12.05 -4.35
C GLU A 97 -5.29 13.12 -3.84
N TYR A 98 -4.11 12.69 -3.40
CA TYR A 98 -3.11 13.58 -2.82
C TYR A 98 -1.72 13.13 -3.25
N GLU A 99 -0.92 14.08 -3.73
CA GLU A 99 0.46 13.84 -4.15
C GLU A 99 1.37 14.88 -3.49
N ARG A 100 2.43 14.42 -2.83
CA ARG A 100 3.40 15.31 -2.18
C ARG A 100 4.76 14.64 -2.06
N PHE A 101 5.83 15.35 -2.40
CA PHE A 101 7.22 14.84 -2.33
C PHE A 101 7.45 13.49 -3.04
N GLY A 102 6.72 13.22 -4.14
CA GLY A 102 6.83 11.95 -4.87
C GLY A 102 6.11 10.77 -4.20
N ALA A 103 5.44 11.00 -3.08
CA ALA A 103 4.46 10.11 -2.48
C ALA A 103 3.08 10.41 -3.04
N TYR A 104 2.25 9.37 -3.15
CA TYR A 104 0.92 9.44 -3.71
C TYR A 104 -0.04 8.58 -2.92
N LEU A 105 -1.19 9.15 -2.56
CA LEU A 105 -2.34 8.47 -1.99
C LEU A 105 -3.56 8.72 -2.87
N SER A 106 -4.31 7.67 -3.18
CA SER A 106 -5.67 7.81 -3.69
C SER A 106 -6.63 6.86 -3.01
N PHE A 107 -7.85 7.34 -2.83
CA PHE A 107 -9.00 6.56 -2.41
C PHE A 107 -10.17 6.98 -3.30
N THR A 108 -10.66 6.08 -4.15
CA THR A 108 -11.67 6.41 -5.15
C THR A 108 -12.71 5.32 -5.29
N ARG A 109 -13.96 5.73 -5.53
CA ARG A 109 -15.05 4.83 -5.88
C ARG A 109 -14.85 4.25 -7.29
N GLU A 110 -15.04 2.94 -7.43
CA GLU A 110 -14.98 2.26 -8.73
C GLU A 110 -16.21 2.62 -9.57
N ALA A 111 -15.99 3.13 -10.78
CA ALA A 111 -17.04 3.53 -11.71
C ALA A 111 -17.94 2.33 -12.08
N GLY A 112 -19.26 2.54 -12.07
CA GLY A 112 -20.24 1.48 -12.36
C GLY A 112 -20.39 0.44 -11.25
N SER A 113 -19.70 0.58 -10.11
CA SER A 113 -19.92 -0.24 -8.92
C SER A 113 -20.92 0.41 -7.96
N GLY A 114 -21.71 -0.40 -7.26
CA GLY A 114 -22.69 0.09 -6.29
C GLY A 114 -22.07 0.73 -5.05
N ASN A 115 -20.89 0.26 -4.62
CA ASN A 115 -20.17 0.74 -3.43
C ASN A 115 -18.77 0.09 -3.30
N ASN A 116 -17.97 0.05 -4.37
CA ASN A 116 -16.60 -0.46 -4.29
C ASN A 116 -15.60 0.70 -4.30
N TYR A 117 -14.51 0.54 -3.57
CA TYR A 117 -13.46 1.53 -3.44
C TYR A 117 -12.09 0.93 -3.66
N ASN A 118 -11.24 1.67 -4.36
CA ASN A 118 -9.83 1.37 -4.51
C ASN A 118 -9.02 2.34 -3.66
N PHE A 119 -7.99 1.83 -3.03
CA PHE A 119 -6.99 2.60 -2.32
C PHE A 119 -5.61 2.30 -2.90
N VAL A 120 -4.80 3.33 -3.07
CA VAL A 120 -3.39 3.23 -3.44
C VAL A 120 -2.59 4.15 -2.54
N LEU A 121 -1.50 3.64 -1.97
CA LEU A 121 -0.45 4.43 -1.36
C LEU A 121 0.89 3.95 -1.92
N GLY A 122 1.71 4.85 -2.42
CA GLY A 122 3.03 4.47 -2.92
C GLY A 122 3.84 5.65 -3.39
N LEU A 123 4.97 5.34 -4.02
CA LEU A 123 5.80 6.35 -4.66
C LEU A 123 5.35 6.56 -6.11
N LYS A 124 5.01 7.78 -6.47
CA LYS A 124 4.67 8.22 -7.82
C LYS A 124 5.66 9.31 -8.21
N ALA A 125 6.71 8.93 -8.93
CA ALA A 125 7.63 9.89 -9.55
C ALA A 125 7.08 10.24 -10.93
N THR A 126 6.06 11.10 -10.95
CA THR A 126 5.27 11.40 -12.16
C THR A 126 5.88 12.47 -13.04
N SER A 127 6.66 13.39 -12.46
CA SER A 127 7.23 14.51 -13.21
C SER A 127 8.70 14.28 -13.56
N ASP A 128 9.11 14.76 -14.73
CA ASP A 128 10.52 14.72 -15.15
C ASP A 128 11.44 15.41 -14.15
N SER A 129 10.96 16.41 -13.41
CA SER A 129 11.70 17.06 -12.32
C SER A 129 11.90 16.12 -11.14
N GLN A 130 10.86 15.42 -10.66
CA GLN A 130 10.99 14.42 -9.59
C GLN A 130 11.91 13.26 -10.01
N VAL A 131 11.80 12.79 -11.25
CA VAL A 131 12.70 11.75 -11.78
C VAL A 131 14.14 12.25 -11.78
N ARG A 132 14.40 13.46 -12.30
CA ARG A 132 15.73 14.08 -12.29
C ARG A 132 16.27 14.27 -10.87
N THR A 133 15.46 14.74 -9.93
CA THR A 133 15.85 14.92 -8.53
C THR A 133 16.19 13.58 -7.88
N LYS A 134 15.39 12.53 -8.11
CA LYS A 134 15.66 11.18 -7.61
C LYS A 134 16.96 10.61 -8.20
N THR A 135 17.18 10.75 -9.51
CA THR A 135 18.42 10.33 -10.17
C THR A 135 19.61 11.17 -9.72
N TYR A 136 19.40 12.45 -9.42
CA TYR A 136 20.44 13.31 -8.89
C TYR A 136 20.82 12.84 -7.50
N PHE A 137 19.92 12.81 -6.52
CA PHE A 137 20.18 12.41 -5.13
C PHE A 137 20.20 10.89 -4.90
N SER A 138 20.60 10.10 -5.90
CA SER A 138 20.67 8.65 -5.74
C SER A 138 21.81 8.27 -4.79
N THR A 139 21.56 7.24 -3.98
CA THR A 139 22.56 6.68 -3.05
C THR A 139 23.81 6.21 -3.79
N GLU A 140 23.65 5.65 -4.99
CA GLU A 140 24.79 5.23 -5.83
C GLU A 140 25.68 6.40 -6.24
N ARG A 141 25.09 7.60 -6.42
CA ARG A 141 25.80 8.78 -6.88
C ARG A 141 26.40 9.61 -5.75
N TRP A 142 25.70 9.77 -4.63
CA TRP A 142 26.13 10.65 -3.52
C TRP A 142 26.66 9.91 -2.31
N LEU A 143 26.27 8.66 -2.15
CA LEU A 143 26.69 7.78 -1.05
C LEU A 143 27.41 6.56 -1.64
N ALA A 144 28.29 6.78 -2.62
CA ALA A 144 29.21 5.74 -3.07
C ALA A 144 29.96 5.24 -1.83
N THR A 145 29.54 4.09 -1.31
CA THR A 145 30.16 3.45 -0.17
C THR A 145 31.60 3.15 -0.56
N THR A 146 32.52 3.97 -0.07
CA THR A 146 33.95 3.66 -0.01
C THR A 146 34.13 2.56 1.03
N ASP A 147 33.64 1.35 0.74
CA ASP A 147 34.05 0.17 1.48
C ASP A 147 34.63 -0.85 0.48
N PRO A 148 35.95 -0.85 0.26
CA PRO A 148 36.60 -1.91 -0.48
C PRO A 148 36.75 -3.09 0.47
N ARG A 149 35.72 -3.93 0.59
CA ARG A 149 35.90 -5.30 1.09
C ARG A 149 35.24 -6.33 0.18
N PRO A 150 35.90 -7.48 -0.01
CA PRO A 150 35.68 -8.36 -1.15
C PRO A 150 34.31 -9.02 -1.06
N MET A 151 33.79 -9.41 -2.22
CA MET A 151 32.74 -10.42 -2.34
C MET A 151 33.06 -11.60 -1.41
N ASP A 152 32.40 -11.65 -0.28
CA ASP A 152 31.98 -12.92 0.31
C ASP A 152 30.46 -12.93 0.22
N SER A 153 30.00 -13.79 -0.68
CA SER A 153 28.63 -14.23 -0.82
C SER A 153 28.11 -14.74 0.51
N LEU A 154 27.50 -13.88 1.31
CA LEU A 154 26.50 -14.27 2.28
C LEU A 154 25.22 -13.56 1.92
N GLY A 155 24.53 -14.13 0.92
CA GLY A 155 23.12 -13.88 0.68
C GLY A 155 22.35 -14.24 1.92
N THR A 156 22.26 -13.28 2.85
CA THR A 156 21.25 -13.32 3.90
C THR A 156 19.97 -12.98 3.19
N SER A 157 19.31 -14.02 2.68
CA SER A 157 17.90 -13.95 2.30
C SER A 157 17.19 -13.37 3.51
N MET A 158 16.88 -12.07 3.47
CA MET A 158 15.90 -11.52 4.37
C MET A 158 14.60 -12.20 3.98
N SER A 159 14.28 -13.27 4.70
CA SER A 159 12.95 -13.84 4.70
C SER A 159 12.04 -12.79 5.32
N ALA A 160 11.55 -11.87 4.48
CA ALA A 160 10.41 -11.04 4.82
C ALA A 160 9.18 -11.97 4.80
N GLY A 161 9.00 -12.73 5.88
CA GLY A 161 7.81 -13.52 6.10
C GLY A 161 6.62 -12.58 6.31
N CYS A 162 5.49 -12.86 5.67
CA CYS A 162 4.25 -12.17 6.03
C CYS A 162 3.88 -12.56 7.48
N ALA A 163 3.33 -11.61 8.25
CA ALA A 163 2.93 -11.86 9.63
C ALA A 163 1.90 -13.00 9.71
N GLN A 164 2.18 -14.00 10.54
CA GLN A 164 1.28 -15.13 10.84
C GLN A 164 0.31 -14.79 11.97
#